data_AF-X1LE15-F1
#
_entry.id   AF-X1LE15-F1
#
_cell.length_a   1.000
_cell.length_b   1.000
_cell.length_c   1.000
_cell.angle_alpha   90.00
_cell.angle_beta   90.00
_cell.angle_gamma   90.00
#
_symmetry.space_group_name_H-M   'P 1'
#
loop_
_entity.id
_entity.type
_entity.pdbx_description
1 polymer ?
#
loop_
_entity_poly.entity_id
_entity_poly.type
_entity_poly.pdbx_seq_one_letter_code
_entity_poly.pdbx_strand_id
1 'polypeptide(L)'
;MEMFRGRPKLFKNRDILSPLFVPDTLQDREEELADISMYLGYILDGAIPPHLLIVGSPGSGKTVCVKYALNELRKYGDIPVSYVVADGTAYQIITALARNFGCDVALKGMGFTEIWSVFEKKMSDSRAIIVLDEID
;
A
#
# COMPACT_ATOMS: atom_id res chain seq x y z
N MET A 1 33.60 -18.10 -11.85
CA MET A 1 32.19 -18.49 -12.07
C MET A 1 31.86 -19.93 -11.66
N GLU A 2 32.83 -20.80 -11.36
CA GLU A 2 32.60 -22.20 -10.97
C GLU A 2 31.95 -22.40 -9.59
N MET A 3 32.17 -21.46 -8.66
CA MET A 3 31.77 -21.54 -7.25
C MET A 3 30.25 -21.74 -7.00
N PHE A 4 29.41 -21.53 -8.01
CA PHE A 4 27.95 -21.58 -7.86
C PHE A 4 27.25 -22.59 -8.77
N ARG A 5 28.00 -23.41 -9.53
CA ARG A 5 27.42 -24.49 -10.33
C ARG A 5 27.02 -25.66 -9.44
N GLY A 6 25.89 -26.30 -9.75
CA GLY A 6 25.45 -27.54 -9.10
C GLY A 6 24.71 -27.37 -7.77
N ARG A 7 24.32 -26.14 -7.37
CA ARG A 7 23.45 -25.99 -6.19
C ARG A 7 22.11 -26.73 -6.42
N PRO A 8 21.67 -27.58 -5.48
CA PRO A 8 20.40 -28.29 -5.61
C PRO A 8 19.23 -27.30 -5.70
N LYS A 9 18.37 -27.50 -6.71
CA LYS A 9 17.14 -26.73 -6.90
C LYS A 9 15.99 -27.41 -6.17
N LEU A 10 15.84 -27.11 -4.88
CA LEU A 10 14.72 -27.62 -4.07
C LEU A 10 13.40 -26.88 -4.38
N PHE A 11 13.48 -25.58 -4.68
CA PHE A 11 12.32 -24.73 -4.90
C PHE A 11 12.15 -24.44 -6.40
N LYS A 12 10.92 -24.57 -6.90
CA LYS A 12 10.55 -24.13 -8.26
C LYS A 12 10.60 -22.60 -8.38
N ASN A 13 10.11 -21.90 -7.35
CA ASN A 13 10.21 -20.46 -7.19
C ASN A 13 10.42 -20.16 -5.70
N ARG A 14 11.50 -19.46 -5.33
CA ARG A 14 11.75 -19.06 -3.93
C ARG A 14 11.02 -17.77 -3.57
N ASP A 15 10.65 -16.96 -4.55
CA ASP A 15 10.10 -15.62 -4.33
C ASP A 15 8.72 -15.67 -3.66
N ILE A 16 8.00 -16.80 -3.80
CA ILE A 16 6.72 -17.05 -3.11
C ILE A 16 6.85 -17.12 -1.59
N LEU A 17 8.07 -17.37 -1.08
CA LEU A 17 8.36 -17.40 0.37
C LEU A 17 8.78 -16.03 0.90
N SER A 18 8.86 -15.01 0.03
CA SER A 18 9.16 -13.66 0.44
C SER A 18 8.07 -13.14 1.37
N PRO A 19 8.40 -12.43 2.47
CA PRO A 19 7.40 -11.75 3.29
C PRO A 19 6.65 -10.65 2.53
N LEU A 20 7.17 -10.23 1.37
CA LEU A 20 6.53 -9.25 0.48
C LEU A 20 5.62 -9.89 -0.57
N PHE A 21 5.60 -11.22 -0.67
CA PHE A 21 4.76 -11.92 -1.63
C PHE A 21 3.28 -11.80 -1.25
N VAL A 22 2.46 -11.39 -2.22
CA VAL A 22 1.00 -11.38 -2.10
C VAL A 22 0.48 -12.50 -3.00
N PRO A 23 -0.17 -13.54 -2.44
CA PRO A 23 -0.66 -14.67 -3.21
C PRO A 23 -1.88 -14.28 -4.07
N ASP A 24 -2.16 -15.08 -5.10
CA ASP A 24 -3.35 -14.92 -5.96
C ASP A 24 -4.67 -15.26 -5.24
N THR A 25 -4.59 -15.99 -4.13
CA THR A 25 -5.73 -16.33 -3.27
C THR A 25 -5.30 -16.30 -1.81
N LEU A 26 -6.09 -15.69 -0.94
CA LEU A 26 -5.94 -15.78 0.51
C LEU A 26 -6.97 -16.77 1.07
N GLN A 27 -6.49 -17.76 1.84
CA GLN A 27 -7.35 -18.75 2.49
C GLN A 27 -7.79 -18.25 3.87
N ASP A 28 -9.02 -18.58 4.28
CA ASP A 28 -9.58 -18.29 5.62
C ASP A 28 -9.55 -16.80 5.99
N ARG A 29 -9.76 -15.92 5.00
CA ARG A 29 -9.76 -14.45 5.13
C ARG A 29 -10.92 -13.79 4.39
N GLU A 30 -11.94 -14.58 4.05
CA GLU A 30 -13.05 -14.15 3.21
C GLU A 30 -13.86 -13.03 3.88
N GLU A 31 -14.06 -13.10 5.20
CA GLU A 31 -14.80 -12.10 5.96
C GLU A 31 -14.03 -10.77 6.01
N GLU A 32 -12.74 -10.79 6.36
CA GLU A 32 -11.92 -9.58 6.42
C GLU A 32 -11.77 -8.93 5.04
N LEU A 33 -11.63 -9.73 3.99
CA LEU A 33 -11.57 -9.24 2.61
C LEU A 33 -12.91 -8.65 2.16
N ALA A 34 -14.03 -9.25 2.55
CA ALA A 34 -15.35 -8.73 2.25
C ALA A 34 -15.55 -7.34 2.88
N ASP A 35 -15.17 -7.18 4.15
CA ASP A 35 -15.26 -5.89 4.86
C ASP A 35 -14.39 -4.82 4.20
N ILE A 36 -13.10 -5.12 3.99
CA ILE A 36 -12.18 -4.17 3.33
C ILE A 36 -12.70 -3.79 1.94
N SER A 37 -13.13 -4.78 1.15
CA SER A 37 -13.61 -4.55 -0.22
C SER A 37 -14.90 -3.73 -0.25
N MET A 38 -15.83 -3.99 0.67
CA MET A 38 -17.07 -3.22 0.80
C MET A 38 -16.77 -1.74 1.04
N TYR A 39 -15.86 -1.42 1.97
CA TYR A 39 -15.52 -0.04 2.28
C TYR A 39 -14.67 0.65 1.21
N LEU A 40 -13.66 -0.03 0.67
CA LEU A 40 -12.85 0.55 -0.40
C LEU A 40 -13.63 0.71 -1.71
N GLY A 41 -14.64 -0.13 -1.94
CA GLY A 41 -15.49 -0.12 -3.13
C GLY A 41 -16.23 1.19 -3.38
N TYR A 42 -16.50 1.99 -2.33
CA TYR A 42 -17.12 3.31 -2.45
C TYR A 42 -16.37 4.23 -3.44
N ILE A 43 -15.06 4.05 -3.63
CA ILE A 43 -14.29 4.84 -4.59
C ILE A 43 -14.72 4.58 -6.04
N LEU A 44 -15.21 3.37 -6.34
CA LEU A 44 -15.70 2.99 -7.67
C LEU A 44 -17.00 3.74 -8.01
N ASP A 45 -17.79 4.07 -6.99
CA ASP A 45 -19.03 4.86 -7.13
C ASP A 45 -18.75 6.37 -7.16
N GLY A 46 -17.48 6.78 -7.17
CA GLY A 46 -17.10 8.19 -7.07
C GLY A 46 -17.40 8.80 -5.69
N ALA A 47 -17.57 7.98 -4.66
CA ALA A 47 -17.67 8.42 -3.27
C ALA A 47 -16.30 8.36 -2.58
N ILE A 48 -16.17 9.05 -1.44
CA ILE A 48 -14.98 8.95 -0.59
C ILE A 48 -15.20 7.75 0.35
N PRO A 49 -14.34 6.71 0.31
CA PRO A 49 -14.40 5.62 1.26
C PRO A 49 -14.32 6.10 2.72
N PRO A 50 -15.01 5.44 3.67
CA PRO A 50 -14.79 5.72 5.09
C PRO A 50 -13.36 5.35 5.51
N HIS A 51 -12.84 6.01 6.54
CA HIS A 51 -11.55 5.67 7.11
C HIS A 51 -11.61 4.30 7.81
N LEU A 52 -10.62 3.44 7.53
CA LEU A 52 -10.48 2.13 8.15
C LEU A 52 -9.27 2.10 9.07
N LEU A 53 -9.45 1.53 10.26
CA LEU A 53 -8.37 1.19 11.16
C LEU A 53 -8.35 -0.34 11.31
N ILE A 54 -7.26 -0.96 10.88
CA ILE A 54 -7.10 -2.43 10.92
C ILE A 54 -6.08 -2.76 12.00
N VAL A 55 -6.50 -3.52 13.01
CA VAL A 55 -5.69 -3.82 14.20
C VAL A 55 -5.57 -5.34 14.37
N GLY A 56 -4.44 -5.79 14.91
CA GLY A 56 -4.19 -7.21 15.17
C GLY A 56 -2.72 -7.48 15.44
N SER A 57 -2.41 -8.65 15.99
CA SER A 57 -1.03 -9.05 16.32
C SER A 57 -0.11 -9.09 15.09
N PRO A 58 1.22 -8.94 15.25
CA PRO A 58 2.18 -9.19 14.19
C PRO A 58 2.00 -10.58 13.58
N GLY A 59 2.10 -10.68 12.26
CA GLY A 59 1.89 -11.95 11.54
C GLY A 59 0.42 -12.39 11.36
N SER A 60 -0.56 -11.58 11.80
CA SER A 60 -1.99 -11.90 11.59
C SER A 60 -2.49 -11.73 10.15
N GLY A 61 -1.65 -11.23 9.23
CA GLY A 61 -1.98 -11.08 7.82
C GLY A 61 -2.58 -9.73 7.41
N LYS A 62 -2.60 -8.72 8.30
CA LYS A 62 -3.13 -7.37 7.98
C LYS A 62 -2.59 -6.81 6.66
N THR A 63 -1.27 -6.73 6.55
CA THR A 63 -0.58 -6.21 5.36
C THR A 63 -0.92 -6.98 4.09
N VAL A 64 -0.97 -8.32 4.16
CA VAL A 64 -1.26 -9.13 2.96
C VAL A 64 -2.73 -8.99 2.53
N CYS A 65 -3.68 -8.95 3.47
CA CYS A 65 -5.10 -8.73 3.18
C CYS A 65 -5.33 -7.35 2.54
N VAL A 66 -4.73 -6.28 3.08
CA VAL A 66 -4.87 -4.94 2.51
C VAL A 66 -4.26 -4.87 1.11
N LYS A 67 -3.03 -5.39 0.92
CA LYS A 67 -2.40 -5.41 -0.41
C LYS A 67 -3.20 -6.24 -1.42
N TYR A 68 -3.75 -7.38 -0.99
CA TYR A 68 -4.61 -8.21 -1.82
C TYR A 68 -5.86 -7.44 -2.25
N ALA A 69 -6.59 -6.84 -1.30
CA ALA A 69 -7.79 -6.05 -1.61
C ALA A 69 -7.48 -4.87 -2.55
N LEU A 70 -6.36 -4.16 -2.36
CA LEU A 70 -5.92 -3.09 -3.26
C LEU A 70 -5.59 -3.62 -4.66
N ASN A 71 -4.97 -4.80 -4.77
CA ASN A 71 -4.68 -5.43 -6.06
C ASN A 71 -5.97 -5.84 -6.79
N GLU A 72 -6.96 -6.39 -6.08
CA GLU A 72 -8.28 -6.67 -6.65
C GLU A 72 -9.00 -5.39 -7.09
N LEU A 73 -8.97 -4.35 -6.26
CA LEU A 73 -9.61 -3.06 -6.55
C LEU A 73 -9.04 -2.44 -7.84
N ARG A 74 -7.71 -2.49 -8.05
CA ARG A 74 -7.04 -1.99 -9.26
C ARG A 74 -7.48 -2.69 -10.56
N LYS A 75 -8.11 -3.87 -10.49
CA LYS A 75 -8.66 -4.55 -11.68
C LYS A 75 -9.88 -3.82 -12.25
N TYR A 76 -10.54 -2.97 -11.46
CA TYR A 76 -11.74 -2.24 -11.87
C TYR A 76 -11.44 -0.88 -12.52
N GLY A 77 -10.20 -0.40 -12.45
CA GLY A 77 -9.79 0.84 -13.09
C GLY A 77 -8.50 1.42 -12.52
N ASP A 78 -8.07 2.54 -13.09
CA ASP A 78 -6.93 3.31 -12.60
C ASP A 78 -7.35 4.13 -11.37
N ILE A 79 -7.26 3.50 -10.20
CA ILE A 79 -7.69 4.08 -8.93
C ILE A 79 -6.44 4.64 -8.23
N PRO A 80 -6.43 5.94 -7.87
CA PRO A 80 -5.31 6.54 -7.16
C PRO A 80 -5.13 5.88 -5.78
N VAL A 81 -4.06 5.10 -5.63
CA VAL A 81 -3.73 4.38 -4.39
C VAL A 81 -2.28 4.66 -4.03
N SER A 82 -2.04 5.09 -2.79
CA SER A 82 -0.70 5.16 -2.22
C SER A 82 -0.62 4.29 -0.96
N TYR A 83 0.35 3.39 -0.93
CA TYR A 83 0.66 2.55 0.22
C TYR A 83 2.05 2.94 0.75
N VAL A 84 2.14 3.26 2.04
CA VAL A 84 3.37 3.67 2.71
C VAL A 84 3.47 2.93 4.05
N VAL A 85 4.65 2.39 4.35
CA VAL A 85 4.99 1.92 5.69
C VAL A 85 5.36 3.14 6.53
N ALA A 86 4.72 3.34 7.67
CA ALA A 86 4.82 4.51 8.51
C ALA A 86 5.92 4.41 9.58
N ASP A 87 7.04 3.76 9.25
CA ASP A 87 8.19 3.54 10.15
C ASP A 87 9.13 4.75 10.29
N GLY A 88 8.81 5.86 9.61
CA GLY A 88 9.62 7.07 9.55
C GLY A 88 8.95 8.29 10.18
N THR A 89 9.64 9.43 10.08
CA THR A 89 9.09 10.72 10.51
C THR A 89 7.90 11.14 9.65
N ALA A 90 7.02 11.98 10.19
CA ALA A 90 5.93 12.60 9.42
C ALA A 90 6.43 13.27 8.13
N TYR A 91 7.65 13.84 8.15
CA TYR A 91 8.32 14.39 6.97
C TYR A 91 8.59 13.33 5.89
N GLN A 92 9.13 12.17 6.28
CA GLN A 92 9.38 11.08 5.35
C GLN A 92 8.08 10.52 4.77
N ILE A 93 7.05 10.36 5.61
CA ILE A 93 5.72 9.86 5.19
C ILE A 93 5.10 10.81 4.18
N ILE A 94 4.98 12.12 4.49
CA ILE A 94 4.37 13.07 3.55
C ILE A 94 5.18 13.20 2.25
N THR A 95 6.50 13.12 2.33
CA THR A 95 7.38 13.13 1.15
C THR A 95 7.13 11.90 0.27
N ALA A 96 6.98 10.72 0.87
CA ALA A 96 6.66 9.48 0.15
C ALA A 96 5.29 9.56 -0.51
N LEU A 97 4.26 10.03 0.22
CA LEU A 97 2.92 10.24 -0.33
C LEU A 97 2.96 11.21 -1.51
N ALA A 98 3.54 12.39 -1.33
CA ALA A 98 3.63 13.40 -2.38
C ALA A 98 4.30 12.85 -3.65
N ARG A 99 5.39 12.09 -3.51
CA ARG A 99 6.05 11.42 -4.65
C ARG A 99 5.19 10.35 -5.32
N ASN A 100 4.51 9.51 -4.54
CA ASN A 100 3.65 8.45 -5.08
C ASN A 100 2.52 9.01 -5.95
N PHE A 101 2.04 10.22 -5.63
CA PHE A 101 1.05 10.93 -6.43
C PHE A 101 1.64 11.90 -7.47
N GLY A 102 2.95 11.79 -7.75
CA GLY A 102 3.63 12.54 -8.80
C GLY A 102 3.82 14.03 -8.51
N CYS A 103 3.83 14.44 -7.24
CA CYS A 103 4.23 15.79 -6.88
C CYS A 103 5.74 15.96 -7.08
N ASP A 104 6.15 17.12 -7.58
CA ASP A 104 7.57 17.46 -7.66
C ASP A 104 8.07 17.93 -6.29
N VAL A 105 8.66 16.98 -5.54
CA VAL A 105 9.17 17.22 -4.19
C VAL A 105 10.69 17.09 -4.21
N ALA A 106 11.38 18.23 -4.16
CA ALA A 106 12.83 18.27 -4.10
C ALA A 106 13.32 17.56 -2.82
N LEU A 107 14.31 16.66 -2.95
CA LEU A 107 14.94 15.96 -1.82
C LEU A 107 15.64 16.89 -0.81
N LYS A 108 15.90 18.16 -1.18
CA LYS A 108 16.57 19.15 -0.34
C LYS A 108 15.86 20.49 -0.43
N GLY A 109 15.69 21.15 0.72
CA GLY A 109 15.25 22.54 0.81
C GLY A 109 13.76 22.75 1.10
N MET A 110 12.90 21.77 0.81
CA MET A 110 11.48 21.88 1.15
C MET A 110 11.20 21.49 2.60
N GLY A 111 10.56 22.38 3.34
CA GLY A 111 10.03 22.12 4.68
C GLY A 111 8.74 21.31 4.65
N PHE A 112 8.37 20.71 5.78
CA PHE A 112 7.16 19.89 5.90
C PHE A 112 5.90 20.60 5.38
N THR A 113 5.67 21.84 5.80
CA THR A 113 4.49 22.63 5.43
C THR A 113 4.41 22.89 3.93
N GLU A 114 5.55 23.10 3.27
CA GLU A 114 5.62 23.31 1.82
C GLU A 114 5.22 22.03 1.08
N ILE A 115 5.75 20.88 1.51
CA ILE A 115 5.39 19.57 0.93
C ILE A 115 3.91 19.27 1.18
N TRP A 116 3.42 19.51 2.39
CA TRP A 116 2.01 19.34 2.74
C TRP A 116 1.12 20.19 1.84
N SER A 117 1.44 21.46 1.64
CA SER A 117 0.65 22.36 0.79
C SER A 117 0.62 21.92 -0.68
N VAL A 118 1.76 21.46 -1.21
CA VAL A 118 1.82 20.89 -2.58
C VAL A 118 0.96 19.64 -2.68
N PHE A 119 1.06 18.75 -1.69
CA PHE A 119 0.28 17.51 -1.64
C PHE A 119 -1.23 17.78 -1.51
N GLU A 120 -1.63 18.64 -0.59
CA GLU A 120 -3.03 19.05 -0.38
C GLU A 120 -3.62 19.67 -1.65
N LYS A 121 -2.87 20.56 -2.30
CA LYS A 121 -3.29 21.15 -3.58
C LYS A 121 -3.44 20.11 -4.70
N LYS A 122 -2.59 19.08 -4.74
CA LYS A 122 -2.71 17.98 -5.70
C LYS A 122 -3.97 17.14 -5.43
N MET A 123 -4.40 17.05 -4.17
CA MET A 123 -5.50 16.21 -3.72
C MET A 123 -6.87 16.89 -3.64
N SER A 124 -6.95 18.23 -3.73
CA SER A 124 -8.18 18.99 -3.48
C SER A 124 -9.42 18.47 -4.21
N ASP A 125 -9.26 18.04 -5.45
CA ASP A 125 -10.34 17.53 -6.31
C ASP A 125 -10.20 16.03 -6.64
N SER A 126 -9.26 15.36 -5.98
CA SER A 126 -8.97 13.94 -6.20
C SER A 126 -9.56 13.07 -5.09
N ARG A 127 -10.00 11.86 -5.47
CA ARG A 127 -10.32 10.80 -4.52
C ARG A 127 -9.21 9.77 -4.60
N ALA A 128 -8.62 9.46 -3.46
CA ALA A 128 -7.51 8.53 -3.40
C ALA A 128 -7.64 7.66 -2.14
N ILE A 129 -7.11 6.44 -2.22
CA ILE A 129 -6.93 5.59 -1.06
C ILE A 129 -5.47 5.74 -0.60
N ILE A 130 -5.31 6.09 0.67
CA ILE A 130 -4.00 6.15 1.32
C ILE A 130 -3.97 5.08 2.40
N VAL A 131 -2.99 4.20 2.31
CA VAL A 131 -2.71 3.20 3.35
C VAL A 131 -1.42 3.59 4.06
N LEU A 132 -1.53 3.77 5.37
CA LEU A 132 -0.42 3.89 6.30
C LEU A 132 -0.33 2.57 7.06
N ASP A 133 0.67 1.75 6.76
CA ASP A 133 0.89 0.46 7.43
C ASP A 133 1.95 0.63 8.54
N GLU A 134 1.86 -0.18 9.61
CA GLU A 134 2.76 -0.09 10.79
C GLU A 134 2.79 1.34 11.39
N ILE A 135 1.62 1.86 11.79
CA ILE A 135 1.46 3.18 12.42
C ILE A 135 1.63 3.16 13.95
N ASP A 136 2.01 2.02 14.51
CA ASP A 136 2.16 1.78 15.95
C ASP A 136 3.42 2.44 16.56
#